data_AF-A0A9X3L5A2-F1
#
_entry.id   AF-A0A9X3L5A2-F1
#
_cell.length_a   1.000
_cell.length_b   1.000
_cell.length_c   1.000
_cell.angle_alpha   90.00
_cell.angle_beta   90.00
_cell.angle_gamma   90.00
#
_symmetry.space_group_name_H-M   'P 1'
#
loop_
_entity.id
_entity.type
_entity.pdbx_description
1 polymer ?
#
loop_
_entity_poly.entity_id
_entity_poly.type
_entity_poly.pdbx_seq_one_letter_code
_entity_poly.pdbx_strand_id
1 'polypeptide(L)'
;PEYRYFDTIVATPEAEHLVRRCVQAVEGDRKVLIAFRLNDMKIDPYIRTKGEHAGEPAASLESTLIHIGLIKIDGTQVYPTSQAQAEAPPAEDASASEADDAIDTATEPAEREPEAQVQEQEPALAASF
;
A
#
# COMPACT_ATOMS: atom_id res chain seq x y z
N PRO A 1 15.55 7.74 2.67
CA PRO A 1 14.79 6.67 1.98
C PRO A 1 15.73 5.99 0.98
N GLU A 2 15.62 4.67 0.82
CA GLU A 2 16.46 3.91 -0.12
C GLU A 2 15.62 3.55 -1.36
N TYR A 3 16.14 3.80 -2.56
CA TYR A 3 15.47 3.44 -3.81
C TYR A 3 15.78 2.00 -4.19
N ARG A 4 14.76 1.30 -4.69
CA ARG A 4 14.88 -0.05 -5.25
C ARG A 4 14.14 -0.11 -6.58
N TYR A 5 14.70 -0.88 -7.50
CA TYR A 5 14.11 -1.13 -8.80
C TYR A 5 13.33 -2.43 -8.78
N PHE A 6 12.19 -2.44 -9.45
CA PHE A 6 11.42 -3.63 -9.76
C PHE A 6 11.45 -3.79 -11.28
N ASP A 7 11.84 -4.97 -11.74
CA ASP A 7 11.60 -5.38 -13.12
C ASP A 7 10.15 -5.83 -13.21
N THR A 8 9.35 -5.16 -14.04
CA THR A 8 7.90 -5.38 -14.07
C THR A 8 7.40 -5.55 -15.49
N ILE A 9 6.65 -6.61 -15.73
CA ILE A 9 5.88 -6.79 -16.95
C ILE A 9 4.54 -6.05 -16.79
N VAL A 10 4.18 -5.19 -17.74
CA VAL A 10 2.86 -4.55 -17.77
C VAL A 10 1.90 -5.44 -18.54
N ALA A 11 1.04 -6.17 -17.84
CA ALA A 11 0.23 -7.24 -18.45
C ALA A 11 -1.14 -6.79 -18.96
N THR A 12 -1.68 -5.67 -18.46
CA THR A 12 -3.04 -5.23 -18.81
C THR A 12 -3.01 -4.04 -19.78
N PRO A 13 -3.90 -4.01 -20.81
CA PRO A 13 -3.96 -2.88 -21.75
C PRO A 13 -4.23 -1.53 -21.07
N GLU A 14 -5.02 -1.52 -19.99
CA GLU A 14 -5.29 -0.32 -19.21
C GLU A 14 -4.00 0.20 -18.54
N ALA A 15 -3.26 -0.66 -17.84
CA ALA A 15 -2.02 -0.26 -17.20
C ALA A 15 -0.99 0.19 -18.24
N GLU A 16 -0.89 -0.49 -19.39
CA GLU A 16 -0.01 -0.10 -20.50
C GLU A 16 -0.34 1.33 -21.00
N HIS A 17 -1.62 1.64 -21.20
CA HIS A 17 -2.05 2.97 -21.60
C HIS A 17 -1.71 4.03 -20.56
N LEU A 18 -1.93 3.75 -19.27
CA LEU A 18 -1.64 4.66 -18.17
C LEU A 18 -0.14 4.91 -17.99
N VAL A 19 0.70 3.88 -18.10
CA VAL A 19 2.17 4.01 -18.06
C VAL A 19 2.65 4.89 -19.21
N ARG A 20 2.17 4.64 -20.44
CA ARG A 20 2.54 5.44 -21.61
C ARG A 20 2.20 6.93 -21.47
N ARG A 21 1.05 7.26 -20.87
CA ARG A 21 0.66 8.65 -20.59
C ARG A 21 1.64 9.38 -19.66
N CYS A 22 2.37 8.64 -18.81
CA CYS A 22 3.32 9.22 -17.87
C CYS A 22 4.68 9.54 -18.50
N VAL A 23 5.02 8.95 -19.66
CA VAL A 23 6.34 9.09 -20.30
C VAL A 23 6.71 10.55 -20.51
N GLN A 24 5.82 11.36 -21.10
CA GLN A 24 6.07 12.78 -21.33
C GLN A 24 6.30 13.58 -20.04
N ALA A 25 5.65 13.19 -18.93
CA ALA A 25 5.85 13.86 -17.65
C ALA A 25 7.23 13.54 -17.06
N VAL A 26 7.67 12.27 -17.18
CA VAL A 26 9.00 11.82 -16.74
C VAL A 26 10.10 12.45 -17.58
N GLU A 27 9.96 12.45 -18.91
CA GLU A 27 10.91 13.09 -19.84
C GLU A 27 11.01 14.61 -19.64
N GLY A 28 9.95 15.23 -19.11
CA GLY A 28 9.91 16.64 -18.75
C GLY A 28 10.34 16.93 -17.31
N ASP A 29 11.03 16.02 -16.63
CA ASP A 29 11.51 16.13 -15.24
C ASP A 29 10.41 16.45 -14.20
N ARG A 30 9.16 16.09 -14.48
CA ARG A 30 8.04 16.27 -13.54
C ARG A 30 7.93 15.12 -12.55
N LYS A 31 7.47 15.42 -11.34
CA LYS A 31 7.32 14.41 -10.29
C LYS A 31 6.08 13.58 -10.53
N VAL A 32 6.25 12.31 -10.89
CA VAL A 32 5.16 11.35 -11.06
C VAL A 32 5.09 10.43 -9.84
N LEU A 33 3.93 10.35 -9.20
CA LEU A 33 3.64 9.40 -8.11
C LEU A 33 2.52 8.47 -8.56
N ILE A 34 2.73 7.17 -8.44
CA ILE A 34 1.79 6.14 -8.86
C ILE A 34 1.46 5.24 -7.66
N ALA A 35 0.17 4.99 -7.42
CA ALA A 35 -0.26 3.89 -6.56
C ALA A 35 -0.56 2.66 -7.44
N PHE A 36 0.06 1.53 -7.14
CA PHE A 36 0.00 0.35 -8.00
C PHE A 36 -0.12 -0.95 -7.19
N ARG A 37 -0.52 -2.03 -7.87
CA ARG A 37 -0.45 -3.40 -7.34
C ARG A 37 0.40 -4.25 -8.28
N LEU A 38 1.34 -4.99 -7.69
CA LEU A 38 2.15 -5.99 -8.36
C LEU A 38 1.63 -7.39 -7.99
N ASN A 39 1.70 -8.31 -8.93
CA ASN A 39 1.42 -9.73 -8.72
C ASN A 39 2.65 -10.58 -9.07
N ASP A 40 2.64 -11.83 -8.60
CA ASP A 40 3.64 -12.84 -8.96
C ASP A 40 5.08 -12.39 -8.69
N MET A 41 5.33 -11.76 -7.54
CA MET A 41 6.64 -11.26 -7.14
C MET A 41 7.63 -12.41 -7.01
N LYS A 42 8.78 -12.27 -7.68
CA LYS A 42 9.91 -13.21 -7.64
C LYS A 42 11.19 -12.48 -7.27
N ILE A 43 12.09 -13.20 -6.63
CA ILE A 43 13.40 -12.70 -6.20
C ILE A 43 14.47 -13.55 -6.85
N ASP A 44 15.37 -12.92 -7.60
CA ASP A 44 16.53 -13.59 -8.20
C ASP A 44 17.84 -13.02 -7.63
N PRO A 45 18.53 -13.75 -6.72
CA PRO A 45 19.76 -13.29 -6.10
C PRO A 45 20.96 -13.40 -7.06
N TYR A 46 21.83 -12.40 -7.07
CA TYR A 46 23.02 -12.37 -7.91
C TYR A 46 24.17 -11.59 -7.25
N ILE A 47 25.38 -11.71 -7.82
CA ILE A 47 26.53 -10.88 -7.45
C ILE A 47 26.66 -9.75 -8.47
N ARG A 48 26.70 -8.49 -8.02
CA ARG A 48 26.85 -7.34 -8.92
C ARG A 48 28.19 -7.43 -9.67
N THR A 49 28.15 -7.32 -10.99
CA THR A 49 29.36 -7.42 -11.82
C THR A 49 29.97 -6.06 -12.18
N LYS A 50 29.23 -4.97 -11.98
CA LYS A 50 29.58 -3.61 -12.39
C LYS A 50 29.04 -2.58 -11.40
N GLY A 51 29.54 -1.35 -11.50
CA GLY A 51 29.13 -0.21 -10.67
C GLY A 51 29.92 -0.10 -9.37
N GLU A 52 29.54 0.87 -8.53
CA GLU A 52 30.18 1.14 -7.24
C GLU A 52 30.15 -0.06 -6.29
N HIS A 53 29.07 -0.86 -6.37
CA HIS A 53 28.83 -2.04 -5.54
C HIS A 53 29.22 -3.37 -6.20
N ALA A 54 30.16 -3.36 -7.16
CA ALA A 54 30.60 -4.59 -7.81
C ALA A 54 31.21 -5.58 -6.79
N GLY A 55 30.86 -6.86 -6.91
CA GLY A 55 31.26 -7.94 -6.00
C GLY A 55 30.32 -8.17 -4.81
N GLU A 56 29.38 -7.25 -4.55
CA GLU A 56 28.41 -7.40 -3.46
C GLU A 56 27.21 -8.27 -3.87
N PRO A 57 26.59 -9.00 -2.91
CA PRO A 57 25.34 -9.70 -3.13
C PRO A 57 24.18 -8.71 -3.33
N ALA A 58 23.31 -9.03 -4.28
CA ALA A 58 22.11 -8.28 -4.60
C ALA A 58 20.98 -9.24 -4.99
N ALA A 59 19.80 -8.69 -5.23
CA ALA A 59 18.70 -9.44 -5.80
C ALA A 59 17.90 -8.56 -6.76
N SER A 60 17.48 -9.15 -7.88
CA SER A 60 16.49 -8.57 -8.78
C SER A 60 15.10 -8.90 -8.25
N LEU A 61 14.20 -7.93 -8.32
CA LEU A 61 12.80 -8.10 -7.95
C LEU A 61 11.98 -8.08 -9.23
N GLU A 62 11.45 -9.23 -9.62
CA GLU A 62 10.63 -9.39 -10.82
C GLU A 62 9.16 -9.48 -10.44
N SER A 63 8.27 -8.88 -11.22
CA SER A 63 6.82 -8.97 -10.96
C SER A 63 5.98 -8.62 -12.19
N THR A 64 4.66 -8.73 -12.04
CA THR A 64 3.69 -8.26 -13.03
C THR A 64 2.91 -7.07 -12.48
N LEU A 65 2.92 -5.93 -13.18
CA LEU A 65 2.07 -4.79 -12.87
C LEU A 65 0.65 -5.08 -13.35
N ILE A 66 -0.26 -5.30 -12.40
CA ILE A 66 -1.64 -5.70 -12.70
C ILE A 66 -2.64 -4.54 -12.60
N HIS A 67 -2.31 -3.49 -11.84
CA HIS A 67 -3.24 -2.41 -11.57
C HIS A 67 -2.53 -1.10 -11.19
N ILE A 68 -3.00 0.01 -11.75
CA ILE A 68 -2.66 1.37 -11.33
C ILE A 68 -3.92 1.98 -10.74
N GLY A 69 -3.87 2.35 -9.46
CA GLY A 69 -5.01 2.94 -8.76
C GLY A 69 -5.02 4.46 -8.71
N LEU A 70 -3.85 5.10 -8.86
CA LEU A 70 -3.72 6.54 -8.76
C LEU A 70 -2.47 7.01 -9.49
N ILE A 71 -2.57 8.17 -10.14
CA ILE A 71 -1.43 8.88 -10.71
C ILE A 71 -1.52 10.34 -10.28
N LYS A 72 -0.43 10.87 -9.72
CA LYS A 72 -0.23 12.29 -9.43
C LYS A 72 0.96 12.81 -10.20
N ILE A 73 0.81 13.96 -10.84
CA ILE A 73 1.90 14.69 -11.50
C ILE A 73 2.05 16.03 -10.77
N ASP A 74 3.24 16.30 -10.24
CA ASP A 74 3.56 17.48 -9.42
C ASP A 74 2.54 17.72 -8.29
N GLY A 75 2.07 16.62 -7.68
CA GLY A 75 1.10 16.63 -6.59
C GLY A 75 -0.37 16.69 -7.03
N THR A 76 -0.66 16.97 -8.30
CA THR A 76 -2.03 17.00 -8.84
C THR A 76 -2.45 15.62 -9.33
N GLN A 77 -3.59 15.12 -8.85
CA GLN A 77 -4.11 13.82 -9.25
C GLN A 77 -4.71 13.88 -10.66
N VAL A 78 -4.18 13.05 -11.55
CA VAL A 78 -4.58 12.96 -12.97
C VAL A 78 -5.23 11.62 -13.33
N TYR A 79 -5.22 10.66 -12.41
CA TYR A 79 -5.96 9.40 -12.50
C TYR A 79 -6.37 8.92 -11.09
N PRO A 80 -7.57 8.35 -10.92
CA PRO A 80 -8.66 8.29 -11.90
C PRO A 80 -9.16 9.70 -12.25
N THR A 81 -9.52 9.89 -13.52
CA THR A 81 -10.19 11.14 -13.95
C THR A 81 -11.61 11.13 -13.38
N SER A 82 -12.20 12.30 -13.08
CA SER A 82 -13.58 12.37 -12.53
C SER A 82 -14.62 11.60 -13.34
N GLN A 83 -14.43 11.47 -14.67
CA GLN A 83 -15.28 10.65 -15.55
C GLN A 83 -15.21 9.15 -15.24
N ALA A 84 -14.06 8.63 -14.84
CA ALA A 84 -13.89 7.22 -14.46
C ALA A 84 -14.41 6.92 -13.04
N GLN A 85 -14.59 7.95 -12.19
CA GLN A 85 -15.21 7.80 -10.87
C GLN A 85 -16.74 7.76 -10.92
N ALA A 86 -17.37 8.28 -11.97
CA ALA A 86 -18.83 8.30 -12.11
C ALA A 86 -19.45 6.94 -12.50
N GLU A 87 -18.64 5.94 -12.83
CA GLU A 87 -19.10 4.62 -13.29
C GLU A 87 -19.21 3.58 -12.14
N ALA A 88 -18.89 3.96 -10.90
CA ALA A 88 -19.21 3.18 -9.71
C ALA A 88 -20.57 3.65 -9.14
N PRO A 89 -21.58 2.77 -8.96
CA PRO A 89 -22.84 3.17 -8.35
C PRO A 89 -22.57 3.72 -6.94
N PRO A 90 -23.03 4.94 -6.60
CA PRO A 90 -23.05 5.34 -5.21
C PRO A 90 -24.02 4.41 -4.48
N ALA A 91 -23.51 3.70 -3.47
CA ALA A 91 -24.38 3.10 -2.47
C ALA A 91 -25.16 4.26 -1.84
N GLU A 92 -26.48 4.29 -2.09
CA GLU A 92 -27.38 5.30 -1.56
C GLU A 92 -27.26 5.35 -0.04
N ASP A 93 -26.86 6.53 0.43
CA ASP A 93 -26.92 6.95 1.81
C ASP A 93 -28.40 6.98 2.21
N ALA A 94 -28.85 5.96 2.94
CA ALA A 94 -30.19 5.90 3.49
C ALA A 94 -30.27 6.84 4.70
N SER A 95 -30.58 8.10 4.39
CA SER A 95 -31.11 9.08 5.32
C SER A 95 -32.31 8.48 6.08
N ALA A 96 -32.15 8.31 7.39
CA ALA A 96 -33.25 8.04 8.32
C ALA A 96 -33.30 9.18 9.35
N SER A 97 -34.02 10.24 8.97
CA SER A 97 -34.73 11.16 9.87
C SER A 97 -36.13 10.55 10.05
N GLU A 98 -36.83 10.46 11.18
CA GLU A 98 -36.83 11.06 12.52
C GLU A 98 -37.62 10.10 13.44
N ALA A 99 -37.46 10.19 14.77
CA ALA A 99 -38.57 10.38 15.72
C ALA A 99 -38.11 10.22 17.18
N ASP A 100 -38.54 11.21 17.97
CA ASP A 100 -38.56 11.36 19.42
C ASP A 100 -38.62 10.09 20.27
N ASP A 101 -37.84 10.08 21.37
CA ASP A 101 -38.45 9.98 22.71
C ASP A 101 -37.52 10.63 23.74
N ALA A 102 -38.10 11.50 24.55
CA ALA A 102 -37.41 12.28 25.56
C ALA A 102 -37.72 11.73 26.96
N ILE A 103 -36.69 11.71 27.81
CA ILE A 103 -36.70 11.86 29.28
C ILE A 103 -36.59 10.57 30.12
N ASP A 104 -35.43 10.50 30.77
CA ASP A 104 -35.18 10.15 32.19
C ASP A 104 -35.20 8.69 32.63
N THR A 105 -34.02 8.17 32.98
CA THR A 105 -33.73 7.83 34.39
C THR A 105 -32.21 7.68 34.55
N ALA A 106 -31.69 8.42 35.53
CA ALA A 106 -30.33 8.41 36.05
C ALA A 106 -29.76 7.01 36.34
N THR A 107 -28.44 6.83 36.21
CA THR A 107 -27.51 6.39 37.27
C THR A 107 -26.08 6.33 36.72
N GLU A 108 -25.23 7.23 37.23
CA GLU A 108 -23.76 7.16 37.28
C GLU A 108 -23.37 6.59 38.68
N PRO A 109 -22.14 6.15 39.06
CA PRO A 109 -20.89 5.74 38.37
C PRO A 109 -20.32 4.37 38.88
N ALA A 110 -19.12 4.02 38.38
CA ALA A 110 -17.94 3.61 39.18
C ALA A 110 -17.44 2.16 39.09
N GLU A 111 -16.11 2.08 38.88
CA GLU A 111 -15.13 1.03 39.26
C GLU A 111 -15.36 -0.39 38.69
N ARG A 112 -14.37 -1.08 38.12
CA ARG A 112 -13.00 -1.26 38.62
C ARG A 112 -12.18 -1.97 37.53
N GLU A 113 -10.94 -1.54 37.33
CA GLU A 113 -9.88 -2.40 36.77
C GLU A 113 -9.72 -3.68 37.61
N PRO A 114 -9.02 -4.69 37.09
CA PRO A 114 -7.84 -5.03 37.85
C PRO A 114 -6.59 -5.14 37.00
N GLU A 115 -5.55 -4.50 37.51
CA GLU A 115 -4.15 -4.70 37.16
C GLU A 115 -3.70 -6.15 37.41
N ALA A 116 -2.86 -6.62 36.49
CA ALA A 116 -1.65 -7.43 36.67
C ALA A 116 -1.60 -8.53 37.75
N GLN A 117 -1.28 -9.77 37.31
CA GLN A 117 -0.25 -10.58 37.98
C GLN A 117 0.65 -11.29 36.96
N VAL A 118 1.94 -10.98 37.09
CA VAL A 118 3.12 -11.57 36.45
C VAL A 118 3.37 -12.96 37.05
N GLN A 119 3.71 -13.95 36.22
CA GLN A 119 4.56 -15.05 36.67
C GLN A 119 5.47 -15.55 35.53
N GLU A 120 6.74 -15.28 35.77
CA GLU A 120 7.97 -15.67 35.11
C GLU A 120 8.19 -17.19 35.14
N GLN A 121 8.59 -17.80 34.02
CA GLN A 121 9.48 -18.98 34.07
C GLN A 121 10.23 -19.22 32.75
N GLU A 122 11.54 -18.93 32.78
CA GLU A 122 12.56 -19.45 31.85
C GLU A 122 12.73 -20.96 32.07
N PRO A 123 13.17 -21.72 31.06
CA PRO A 123 14.44 -22.41 31.32
C PRO A 123 15.42 -22.42 30.15
N ALA A 124 16.69 -22.45 30.56
CA ALA A 124 17.90 -22.40 29.80
C ALA A 124 18.21 -23.62 28.91
N LEU A 125 19.00 -23.31 27.87
CA LEU A 125 20.07 -24.09 27.23
C LEU A 125 20.31 -25.53 27.73
N ALA A 126 20.28 -26.47 26.79
CA ALA A 126 21.14 -27.66 26.83
C ALA A 126 21.69 -27.95 25.42
N ALA A 127 23.02 -27.95 25.33
CA ALA A 127 23.80 -28.42 24.20
C ALA A 127 23.72 -29.95 24.08
N SER A 128 23.84 -30.48 22.86
CA SER A 128 24.29 -31.84 22.64
C SER A 128 25.12 -31.93 21.35
N PHE A 129 26.22 -32.67 21.51
CA PHE A 129 27.33 -32.95 20.59
C PHE A 129 26.94 -33.61 19.28
#